data_AF-A0AAV4C2V6-F1
#
_entry.id   AF-A0AAV4C2V6-F1
#
_cell.length_a   1.000
_cell.length_b   1.000
_cell.length_c   1.000
_cell.angle_alpha   90.00
_cell.angle_beta   90.00
_cell.angle_gamma   90.00
#
_symmetry.space_group_name_H-M   'P 1'
#
loop_
_entity.id
_entity.type
_entity.pdbx_description
1 polymer ?
#
loop_
_entity_poly.entity_id
_entity_poly.type
_entity_poly.pdbx_seq_one_letter_code
_entity_poly.pdbx_strand_id
1 'polypeptide(L)'
;MGGMTSTRFERFAESNGWSREKWSFSLCALLTGRALDCYGQLSAEQAKDYDKVKEALMKRYDLTEDGYRRKFRTCKPEEGESPDMFIVRIVTYLDRWIELSKTDKSYEN
;
A
#
# COMPACT_ATOMS: atom_id res chain seq x y z
N MET A 1 -6.71 4.38 -9.41
CA MET A 1 -5.24 4.56 -9.36
C MET A 1 -4.71 4.02 -8.04
N GLY A 2 -3.70 3.15 -8.04
CA GLY A 2 -2.92 2.86 -6.82
C GLY A 2 -2.42 1.43 -6.59
N GLY A 3 -2.86 0.42 -7.35
CA GLY A 3 -2.45 -0.98 -7.09
C GLY A 3 -1.19 -1.48 -7.82
N MET A 4 -0.58 -0.67 -8.70
CA MET A 4 0.37 -1.18 -9.71
C MET A 4 1.80 -0.62 -9.60
N THR A 5 2.11 0.21 -8.60
CA THR A 5 3.41 0.91 -8.51
C THR A 5 4.46 0.17 -7.67
N SER A 6 4.08 -0.56 -6.61
CA SER A 6 5.07 -1.27 -5.77
C SER A 6 5.78 -2.40 -6.53
N THR A 7 5.03 -3.25 -7.24
CA THR A 7 5.60 -4.39 -7.98
C THR A 7 6.48 -3.97 -9.16
N ARG A 8 6.18 -2.83 -9.81
CA ARG A 8 6.99 -2.33 -10.93
C ARG A 8 8.33 -1.78 -10.46
N PHE A 9 8.33 -1.01 -9.37
CA PHE A 9 9.56 -0.48 -8.79
C PHE A 9 10.45 -1.61 -8.25
N GLU A 10 9.88 -2.56 -7.51
CA GLU A 10 10.61 -3.69 -6.93
C GLU A 10 11.28 -4.53 -8.02
N ARG A 11 10.52 -4.94 -9.06
CA ARG A 11 11.08 -5.67 -10.20
C ARG A 11 12.16 -4.90 -10.95
N PHE A 12 12.00 -3.58 -11.11
CA PHE A 12 13.00 -2.74 -11.75
C PHE A 12 14.28 -2.67 -10.92
N ALA A 13 14.16 -2.44 -9.60
CA ALA A 13 15.30 -2.33 -8.70
C ALA A 13 16.05 -3.66 -8.53
N GLU A 14 15.33 -4.79 -8.48
CA GLU A 14 15.89 -6.14 -8.51
C GLU A 14 16.65 -6.42 -9.80
N SER A 15 16.05 -6.10 -10.96
CA SER A 15 16.69 -6.32 -12.26
C SER A 15 17.96 -5.49 -12.45
N ASN A 16 18.08 -4.36 -11.74
CA ASN A 16 19.25 -3.51 -11.74
C ASN A 16 20.23 -3.81 -10.58
N GLY A 17 19.97 -4.83 -9.77
CA GLY A 17 20.85 -5.25 -8.68
C GLY A 17 21.04 -4.20 -7.58
N TRP A 18 20.03 -3.36 -7.31
CA TRP A 18 20.14 -2.31 -6.29
C TRP A 18 20.08 -2.88 -4.87
N SER A 19 20.88 -2.34 -3.95
CA SER A 19 20.76 -2.66 -2.51
C SER A 19 19.48 -2.09 -1.91
N ARG A 20 18.99 -2.68 -0.82
CA ARG A 20 17.78 -2.22 -0.12
C ARG A 20 17.87 -0.77 0.37
N GLU A 21 19.05 -0.28 0.78
CA GLU A 21 19.19 1.14 1.14
C GLU A 21 18.94 2.04 -0.08
N LYS A 22 19.48 1.65 -1.24
CA LYS A 22 19.31 2.38 -2.50
C LYS A 22 17.85 2.40 -2.95
N TRP A 23 17.08 1.36 -2.64
CA TRP A 23 15.65 1.32 -2.92
C TRP A 23 14.91 2.42 -2.16
N SER A 24 15.24 2.62 -0.87
CA SER A 24 14.57 3.63 -0.05
C SER A 24 14.80 5.05 -0.58
N PHE A 25 16.06 5.41 -0.87
CA PHE A 25 16.40 6.72 -1.45
C PHE A 25 15.75 6.93 -2.82
N SER A 26 15.76 5.91 -3.66
CA SER A 26 15.17 6.00 -5.01
C SER A 26 13.66 6.10 -4.95
N LEU A 27 13.01 5.38 -4.03
CA LEU A 27 11.58 5.49 -3.80
C LEU A 27 11.22 6.89 -3.32
N CYS A 28 11.95 7.44 -2.35
CA CYS A 28 11.75 8.80 -1.84
C CYS A 28 11.78 9.85 -2.96
N ALA A 29 12.73 9.75 -3.89
CA ALA A 29 12.85 10.69 -5.01
C ALA A 29 11.63 10.65 -5.96
N LEU A 30 10.86 9.56 -5.96
CA LEU A 30 9.65 9.38 -6.77
C LEU A 30 8.37 9.76 -6.01
N LEU A 31 8.44 10.00 -4.69
CA LEU A 31 7.28 10.38 -3.89
C LEU A 31 6.92 11.84 -4.14
N THR A 32 5.62 12.12 -4.21
CA THR A 32 5.09 13.48 -4.38
C THR A 32 3.84 13.68 -3.52
N GLY A 33 3.57 14.95 -3.17
CA GLY A 33 2.40 15.36 -2.39
C GLY A 33 2.26 14.56 -1.08
N ARG A 34 1.06 14.00 -0.85
CA ARG A 34 0.71 13.26 0.38
C ARG A 34 1.62 12.06 0.69
N ALA A 35 2.28 11.48 -0.31
CA ALA A 35 3.23 10.41 -0.11
C ALA A 35 4.57 10.94 0.46
N LEU A 36 5.03 12.08 -0.04
CA LEU A 36 6.24 12.74 0.45
C LEU A 36 6.03 13.30 1.87
N ASP A 37 4.85 13.84 2.16
CA ASP A 37 4.49 14.28 3.52
C ASP A 37 4.57 13.12 4.53
N CYS A 38 4.15 11.92 4.11
CA CYS A 38 4.24 10.72 4.95
C CYS A 38 5.68 10.30 5.19
N TYR A 39 6.52 10.38 4.16
CA TYR A 39 7.95 10.09 4.29
C TYR A 39 8.64 11.07 5.25
N GLY A 40 8.29 12.37 5.19
CA GLY A 40 8.83 13.38 6.10
C GLY A 40 8.46 13.20 7.58
N GLN A 41 7.47 12.35 7.90
CA GLN A 41 7.10 12.02 9.28
C GLN A 41 7.89 10.83 9.86
N LEU A 42 8.68 10.13 9.04
CA LEU A 42 9.51 9.01 9.47
C LEU A 42 10.82 9.52 10.10
N SER A 43 11.37 8.77 11.06
CA SER A 43 12.72 9.05 11.56
C SER A 43 13.78 8.80 10.49
N ALA A 44 14.99 9.35 10.68
CA ALA A 44 16.09 9.16 9.72
C ALA A 44 16.46 7.68 9.52
N GLU A 45 16.33 6.86 10.57
CA GLU A 45 16.54 5.41 10.52
C GLU A 45 15.42 4.70 9.75
N GLN A 46 14.16 5.06 10.02
CA GLN A 46 13.00 4.48 9.32
C GLN A 46 12.98 4.86 7.83
N ALA A 47 13.42 6.08 7.51
CA ALA A 47 13.48 6.59 6.14
C ALA A 47 14.55 5.88 5.28
N LYS A 48 15.56 5.24 5.91
CA LYS A 48 16.58 4.44 5.20
C LYS A 48 16.12 3.00 4.93
N ASP A 49 15.10 2.54 5.66
CA ASP A 49 14.52 1.21 5.51
C ASP A 49 13.34 1.25 4.53
N TYR A 50 13.53 0.63 3.37
CA TYR A 50 12.50 0.56 2.33
C TYR A 50 11.20 -0.07 2.82
N ASP A 51 11.26 -1.11 3.67
CA ASP A 51 10.07 -1.79 4.16
C ASP A 51 9.26 -0.88 5.07
N LYS A 52 9.93 -0.09 5.91
CA LYS A 52 9.29 0.91 6.77
C LYS A 52 8.65 2.05 5.97
N VAL A 53 9.32 2.52 4.94
CA VAL A 53 8.76 3.53 4.03
C VAL A 53 7.53 2.97 3.30
N LYS A 54 7.61 1.75 2.77
CA LYS A 54 6.49 1.06 2.12
C LYS A 54 5.31 0.87 3.07
N GLU A 55 5.56 0.42 4.30
CA GLU A 55 4.55 0.23 5.34
C GLU A 55 3.83 1.56 5.66
N ALA A 56 4.59 2.64 5.87
CA ALA A 56 4.04 3.96 6.16
C ALA A 56 3.16 4.49 5.01
N LEU A 57 3.62 4.32 3.77
CA LEU A 57 2.85 4.67 2.58
C LEU A 57 1.56 3.84 2.49
N MET A 58 1.65 2.53 2.67
CA MET A 58 0.46 1.65 2.66
C MET A 58 -0.55 2.06 3.72
N LYS A 59 -0.10 2.35 4.94
CA LYS A 59 -0.95 2.84 6.03
C LYS A 59 -1.60 4.18 5.70
N ARG A 60 -0.85 5.13 5.15
CA ARG A 60 -1.36 6.46 4.78
C ARG A 60 -2.45 6.41 3.72
N TYR A 61 -2.40 5.44 2.80
CA TYR A 61 -3.39 5.26 1.74
C TYR A 61 -4.48 4.23 2.08
N ASP A 62 -4.53 3.75 3.33
CA ASP A 62 -5.44 2.68 3.78
C ASP A 62 -5.38 1.46 2.86
N LEU A 63 -4.16 1.11 2.42
CA LEU A 63 -3.86 -0.09 1.64
C LEU A 63 -3.42 -1.24 2.56
N THR A 64 -3.96 -1.27 3.78
CA THR A 64 -3.75 -2.31 4.78
C THR A 64 -5.00 -3.17 4.92
N GLU A 65 -4.87 -4.33 5.58
CA GLU A 65 -6.02 -5.18 5.91
C GLU A 65 -7.15 -4.38 6.57
N ASP A 66 -6.84 -3.68 7.66
CA ASP A 66 -7.81 -2.85 8.39
C ASP A 66 -8.36 -1.69 7.55
N GLY A 67 -7.53 -1.12 6.66
CA GLY A 67 -7.94 -0.06 5.74
C GLY A 67 -9.01 -0.55 4.75
N TYR A 68 -8.77 -1.69 4.11
CA TYR A 68 -9.74 -2.30 3.19
C TYR A 68 -10.97 -2.86 3.93
N ARG A 69 -10.80 -3.46 5.12
CA ARG A 69 -11.90 -3.88 5.99
C ARG A 69 -12.83 -2.72 6.34
N ARG A 70 -12.26 -1.57 6.72
CA ARG A 70 -13.02 -0.35 7.03
C ARG A 70 -13.74 0.15 5.79
N LYS A 71 -13.03 0.30 4.65
CA LYS A 71 -13.63 0.73 3.37
C LYS A 71 -14.81 -0.15 2.96
N PHE A 72 -14.68 -1.47 3.05
CA PHE A 72 -15.75 -2.42 2.77
C PHE A 72 -16.96 -2.25 3.71
N ARG A 73 -16.73 -2.07 5.01
CA ARG A 73 -17.82 -1.95 6.00
C ARG A 73 -18.53 -0.60 6.00
N THR A 74 -17.84 0.47 5.60
CA THR A 74 -18.38 1.84 5.67
C THR A 74 -18.76 2.42 4.31
N CYS A 75 -18.49 1.73 3.20
CA CYS A 75 -18.83 2.23 1.87
C CYS A 75 -20.35 2.37 1.70
N LYS A 76 -20.73 3.43 1.00
CA LYS A 76 -22.10 3.71 0.55
C LYS A 76 -22.05 4.08 -0.92
N PRO A 77 -23.16 3.87 -1.67
CA PRO A 77 -23.24 4.32 -3.05
C PRO A 77 -22.94 5.82 -3.14
N GLU A 78 -22.10 6.21 -4.08
CA GLU A 78 -21.80 7.61 -4.35
C GLU A 78 -22.87 8.24 -5.25
N GLU A 79 -23.05 9.56 -5.18
CA GLU A 79 -24.00 10.26 -6.05
C GLU A 79 -23.60 10.06 -7.53
N GLY A 80 -24.50 9.47 -8.32
CA GLY A 80 -24.25 9.14 -9.73
C GLY A 80 -23.55 7.79 -9.95
N GLU A 81 -23.25 7.02 -8.90
CA GLU A 81 -22.71 5.66 -9.03
C GLU A 81 -23.85 4.66 -9.35
N SER A 82 -23.68 3.87 -10.42
CA SER A 82 -24.64 2.80 -10.72
C SER A 82 -24.48 1.62 -9.76
N PRO A 83 -25.53 0.80 -9.56
CA PRO A 83 -25.45 -0.38 -8.71
C PRO A 83 -24.31 -1.34 -9.09
N ASP A 84 -24.09 -1.56 -10.39
CA ASP A 84 -23.00 -2.43 -10.89
C ASP A 84 -21.62 -1.89 -10.52
N MET A 85 -21.42 -0.57 -10.64
CA MET A 85 -20.17 0.10 -10.27
C MET A 85 -19.92 -0.01 -8.76
N PHE A 86 -20.98 0.14 -7.96
CA PHE A 86 -20.91 -0.01 -6.52
C PHE A 86 -20.56 -1.45 -6.11
N ILE A 87 -21.16 -2.46 -6.75
CA ILE A 87 -20.85 -3.87 -6.51
C ILE A 87 -19.37 -4.16 -6.83
N VAL A 88 -18.88 -3.72 -8.00
CA VAL A 88 -17.47 -3.90 -8.39
C VAL A 88 -16.53 -3.27 -7.37
N ARG A 89 -16.87 -2.08 -6.86
CA ARG A 89 -16.08 -1.37 -5.85
C ARG A 89 -16.05 -2.12 -4.51
N ILE A 90 -17.20 -2.59 -4.04
CA ILE A 90 -17.31 -3.38 -2.80
C ILE A 90 -16.53 -4.69 -2.92
N VAL A 91 -16.69 -5.42 -4.02
CA VAL A 91 -15.96 -6.68 -4.27
C VAL A 91 -14.46 -6.43 -4.29
N THR A 92 -14.01 -5.34 -4.91
CA THR A 92 -12.59 -4.95 -4.90
C THR A 92 -12.07 -4.71 -3.49
N TYR A 93 -12.84 -4.08 -2.60
CA TYR A 93 -12.43 -3.89 -1.20
C TYR A 93 -12.36 -5.22 -0.45
N LEU A 94 -13.31 -6.12 -0.68
CA LEU A 94 -13.33 -7.46 -0.08
C LEU A 94 -12.13 -8.29 -0.52
N ASP A 95 -11.87 -8.36 -1.83
CA ASP A 95 -10.75 -9.14 -2.38
C ASP A 95 -9.41 -8.66 -1.84
N ARG A 96 -9.22 -7.33 -1.76
CA ARG A 96 -7.98 -6.73 -1.21
C ARG A 96 -7.86 -6.93 0.28
N TRP A 97 -8.97 -6.92 1.02
CA TRP A 97 -8.96 -7.29 2.44
C TRP A 97 -8.50 -8.74 2.59
N ILE A 98 -9.11 -9.69 1.88
CA ILE A 98 -8.77 -11.13 1.95
C ILE A 98 -7.32 -11.39 1.52
N GLU A 99 -6.83 -10.70 0.48
CA GLU A 99 -5.45 -10.84 0.00
C GLU A 99 -4.43 -10.38 1.04
N LEU A 100 -4.71 -9.28 1.75
CA LEU A 100 -3.83 -8.69 2.76
C LEU A 100 -4.00 -9.31 4.14
N SER A 101 -5.13 -9.97 4.43
CA SER A 101 -5.35 -10.74 5.65
C SER A 101 -4.64 -12.10 5.63
N LYS A 102 -3.79 -12.38 4.63
CA LYS A 102 -2.93 -13.57 4.58
C LYS A 102 -1.86 -13.49 5.68
N THR A 103 -2.29 -13.78 6.90
CA THR A 103 -1.51 -14.07 8.10
C THR A 103 -0.36 -15.03 7.75
N ASP A 104 0.85 -14.71 8.22
CA ASP A 104 1.93 -15.69 8.32
C ASP A 104 1.42 -16.85 9.19
N LYS A 105 1.45 -18.09 8.68
CA LYS A 105 1.09 -19.27 9.48
C LYS A 105 2.19 -19.51 10.52
N SER A 106 2.21 -18.77 11.61
CA SER A 106 2.97 -19.17 12.81
C SER A 106 2.12 -20.16 13.60
N TYR A 107 2.37 -21.46 13.42
CA TYR A 107 2.06 -22.43 14.46
C TYR A 107 3.21 -22.35 15.45
N GLU A 108 2.98 -21.74 16.61
CA GLU A 108 3.82 -22.05 17.78
C GLU A 108 3.56 -23.51 18.14
N ASN A 109 4.61 -24.33 18.04
CA ASN A 109 4.65 -25.73 18.46
C ASN A 109 4.93 -25.83 19.95
#